data_AF-A0A1U7J282-F1
#
_entry.id   AF-A0A1U7J282-F1
#
_cell.length_a   1.000
_cell.length_b   1.000
_cell.length_c   1.000
_cell.angle_alpha   90.00
_cell.angle_beta   90.00
_cell.angle_gamma   90.00
#
_symmetry.space_group_name_H-M   'P 1'
#
loop_
_entity.id
_entity.type
_entity.pdbx_description
1 polymer ?
#
loop_
_entity_poly.entity_id
_entity_poly.type
_entity_poly.pdbx_seq_one_letter_code
_entity_poly.pdbx_strand_id
1 'polypeptide(L)'
;MGSSKIVGLCLALVLWLGWPGLTTAAPMASTTAHLVDGQAVLSSSADRAAAWGDRCLSSVQLERYDEAIADCSRAMQLDGRRPEHRLNRGIALYRTGNFAEALADDTEALVQNPDDFRGYYNRGLVQVALHHFEAAIEDFNQAAALTSDPTPLIDIYDDRGLAKLMAAQPQKALQDFDQALAIDSQNIRALFNHGCACHQMGRLNDALTDLNQVLILDPGHARTYLKRGLLRRSLGDQGGGVADLQQAADCAQSQGEQHLHHYILTLLNEWQSPVTTMG
;
A
#
# COMPACT_ATOMS: atom_id res chain seq x y z
N MET A 1 27.17 -6.12 -19.69
CA MET A 1 26.90 -6.55 -18.29
C MET A 1 26.20 -5.45 -17.47
N GLY A 2 25.28 -4.65 -18.05
CA GLY A 2 24.77 -3.42 -17.42
C GLY A 2 23.25 -3.33 -17.18
N SER A 3 22.43 -4.28 -17.63
CA SER A 3 20.96 -4.18 -17.55
C SER A 3 20.35 -4.91 -16.35
N SER A 4 21.07 -5.85 -15.72
CA SER A 4 20.53 -6.69 -14.63
C SER A 4 20.48 -6.00 -13.27
N LYS A 5 21.24 -4.92 -13.04
CA LYS A 5 21.26 -4.22 -11.74
C LYS A 5 20.12 -3.19 -11.60
N ILE A 6 19.65 -2.62 -12.72
CA ILE A 6 18.63 -1.55 -12.71
C ILE A 6 17.21 -2.12 -12.53
N VAL A 7 16.94 -3.32 -13.06
CA VAL A 7 15.64 -4.01 -12.89
C VAL A 7 15.43 -4.44 -11.42
N GLY A 8 16.50 -4.85 -10.73
CA GLY A 8 16.46 -5.18 -9.29
C GLY A 8 16.21 -3.98 -8.37
N LEU A 9 16.55 -2.76 -8.81
CA LEU A 9 16.30 -1.54 -8.03
C LEU A 9 14.82 -1.18 -7.91
N CYS A 10 13.97 -1.60 -8.86
CA CYS A 10 12.54 -1.28 -8.83
C CYS A 10 11.80 -2.09 -7.77
N LEU A 11 12.14 -3.37 -7.59
CA LEU A 11 11.66 -4.16 -6.45
C LEU A 11 12.33 -3.69 -5.14
N ALA A 12 13.62 -3.33 -5.17
CA ALA A 12 14.31 -2.87 -3.97
C ALA A 12 13.76 -1.52 -3.46
N LEU A 13 13.44 -0.55 -4.31
CA LEU A 13 12.83 0.72 -3.88
C LEU A 13 11.44 0.54 -3.24
N VAL A 14 10.72 -0.48 -3.70
CA VAL A 14 9.44 -0.92 -3.15
C VAL A 14 9.61 -1.64 -1.80
N LEU A 15 10.73 -2.35 -1.61
CA LEU A 15 11.04 -3.17 -0.42
C LEU A 15 11.89 -2.48 0.67
N TRP A 16 12.71 -1.48 0.34
CA TRP A 16 13.72 -0.89 1.25
C TRP A 16 13.37 0.49 1.81
N LEU A 17 12.50 1.26 1.15
CA LEU A 17 12.23 2.66 1.55
C LEU A 17 10.97 2.84 2.39
N GLY A 18 10.38 1.74 2.87
CA GLY A 18 9.10 1.78 3.54
C GLY A 18 7.99 2.11 2.55
N TRP A 19 6.96 1.28 2.53
CA TRP A 19 5.74 1.51 1.75
C TRP A 19 4.84 2.48 2.53
N PRO A 20 4.68 3.77 2.17
CA PRO A 20 3.81 4.69 2.89
C PRO A 20 2.39 4.68 2.31
N GLY A 21 2.18 4.00 1.17
CA GLY A 21 0.96 4.08 0.37
C GLY A 21 -0.18 3.14 0.76
N LEU A 22 -0.26 2.72 2.03
CA LEU A 22 -1.45 2.04 2.54
C LEU A 22 -2.17 2.98 3.50
N THR A 23 -2.88 3.96 2.95
CA THR A 23 -3.84 4.75 3.72
C THR A 23 -5.12 3.95 3.89
N THR A 24 -5.57 3.90 5.14
CA THR A 24 -6.92 3.58 5.66
C THR A 24 -7.77 2.63 4.82
N ALA A 25 -8.03 1.44 5.39
CA ALA A 25 -9.25 0.71 5.08
C ALA A 25 -10.42 1.70 5.01
N ALA A 26 -11.23 1.61 3.96
CA ALA A 26 -12.38 2.46 3.72
C ALA A 26 -13.16 2.70 5.04
N PRO A 27 -13.64 3.94 5.30
CA PRO A 27 -14.30 4.27 6.55
C PRO A 27 -15.42 3.26 6.79
N MET A 28 -15.27 2.50 7.87
CA MET A 28 -16.29 1.55 8.28
C MET A 28 -17.59 2.31 8.49
N ALA A 29 -18.67 1.81 7.91
CA ALA A 29 -20.01 2.30 8.20
C ALA A 29 -20.25 2.19 9.71
N SER A 30 -20.19 3.33 10.38
CA SER A 30 -20.60 3.52 11.76
C SER A 30 -22.12 3.39 11.80
N THR A 31 -22.62 2.41 12.55
CA THR A 31 -23.97 2.52 13.10
C THR A 31 -23.81 3.46 14.29
N THR A 32 -24.10 4.75 14.09
CA THR A 32 -23.98 5.78 15.12
C THR A 32 -24.93 5.48 16.28
N ALA A 33 -24.43 4.88 17.36
CA ALA A 33 -25.05 4.99 18.67
C ALA A 33 -24.58 6.30 19.30
N HIS A 34 -25.52 7.23 19.46
CA HIS A 34 -25.31 8.53 20.11
C HIS A 34 -24.60 8.38 21.46
N LEU A 35 -23.48 9.10 21.64
CA LEU A 35 -22.88 9.34 22.95
C LEU A 35 -23.81 10.24 23.75
N VAL A 36 -24.49 9.67 24.75
CA VAL A 36 -25.14 10.40 25.84
C VAL A 36 -24.32 10.18 27.11
N ASP A 37 -24.17 11.29 27.83
CA ASP A 37 -23.42 11.51 29.04
C ASP A 37 -23.42 10.39 30.11
N GLY A 38 -22.25 10.29 30.76
CA GLY A 38 -21.95 9.83 32.11
C GLY A 38 -23.01 9.09 32.94
N GLN A 39 -22.68 7.83 33.23
CA GLN A 39 -23.07 7.10 34.44
C GLN A 39 -24.57 6.81 34.67
N ALA A 40 -25.17 6.02 33.78
CA ALA A 40 -26.06 4.91 34.16
C ALA A 40 -26.44 4.10 32.91
N VAL A 41 -26.31 2.77 33.01
CA VAL A 41 -26.76 1.75 32.04
C VAL A 41 -25.83 1.48 30.84
N LEU A 42 -24.76 0.71 31.09
CA LEU A 42 -24.34 -0.35 30.17
C LEU A 42 -24.75 -1.65 30.86
N SER A 43 -25.96 -2.18 30.66
CA SER A 43 -26.41 -2.89 29.44
C SER A 43 -25.42 -4.04 29.09
N SER A 44 -25.88 -5.06 28.40
CA SER A 44 -25.31 -6.43 28.38
C SER A 44 -23.79 -6.55 28.10
N SER A 45 -23.19 -7.74 28.29
CA SER A 45 -21.80 -7.98 27.89
C SER A 45 -21.53 -7.64 26.42
N ALA A 46 -22.53 -7.84 25.56
CA ALA A 46 -22.48 -7.50 24.13
C ALA A 46 -22.41 -5.99 23.89
N ASP A 47 -23.13 -5.16 24.67
CA ASP A 47 -23.10 -3.70 24.50
C ASP A 47 -21.74 -3.13 24.91
N ARG A 48 -21.13 -3.70 25.96
CA ARG A 48 -19.75 -3.36 26.31
C ARG A 48 -18.78 -3.78 25.21
N ALA A 49 -18.94 -4.98 24.64
CA ALA A 49 -18.09 -5.44 23.54
C ALA A 49 -18.16 -4.48 22.34
N ALA A 50 -19.37 -4.06 21.96
CA ALA A 50 -19.60 -3.09 20.90
C ALA A 50 -18.85 -1.77 21.16
N ALA A 51 -18.98 -1.20 22.36
CA ALA A 51 -18.30 0.05 22.71
C ALA A 51 -16.76 -0.05 22.63
N TRP A 52 -16.17 -1.18 23.05
CA TRP A 52 -14.74 -1.43 22.87
C TRP A 52 -14.36 -1.58 21.39
N GLY A 53 -15.23 -2.21 20.58
CA GLY A 53 -15.05 -2.32 19.15
C GLY A 53 -15.08 -0.97 18.42
N ASP A 54 -16.01 -0.09 18.77
CA ASP A 54 -16.13 1.26 18.20
C ASP A 54 -14.92 2.13 18.56
N ARG A 55 -14.42 1.98 19.80
CA ARG A 55 -13.18 2.65 20.23
C ARG A 55 -11.97 2.12 19.48
N CYS A 56 -11.86 0.79 19.33
CA CYS A 56 -10.80 0.19 18.51
C CYS A 56 -10.80 0.74 17.08
N LEU A 57 -11.95 0.78 16.41
CA LEU A 57 -12.08 1.34 15.08
C LEU A 57 -11.63 2.81 15.03
N SER A 58 -12.07 3.61 16.00
CA SER A 58 -11.67 5.02 16.09
C SER A 58 -10.15 5.15 16.26
N SER A 59 -9.54 4.32 17.09
CA SER A 59 -8.09 4.29 17.27
C SER A 59 -7.34 3.81 16.03
N VAL A 60 -7.88 2.88 15.23
CA VAL A 60 -7.32 2.53 13.90
C VAL A 60 -7.33 3.74 12.97
N GLN A 61 -8.45 4.48 12.91
CA GLN A 61 -8.59 5.67 12.06
C GLN A 61 -7.66 6.81 12.48
N LEU A 62 -7.36 6.91 13.78
CA LEU A 62 -6.42 7.87 14.35
C LEU A 62 -4.97 7.36 14.35
N GLU A 63 -4.70 6.19 13.75
CA GLU A 63 -3.38 5.54 13.69
C GLU A 63 -2.76 5.24 15.06
N ARG A 64 -3.58 5.13 16.11
CA ARG A 64 -3.19 4.75 17.47
C ARG A 64 -3.22 3.23 17.61
N TYR A 65 -2.35 2.56 16.87
CA TYR A 65 -2.44 1.10 16.65
C TYR A 65 -2.32 0.27 17.93
N ASP A 66 -1.44 0.61 18.88
CA ASP A 66 -1.32 -0.13 20.13
C ASP A 66 -2.60 -0.06 20.98
N GLU A 67 -3.26 1.09 21.01
CA GLU A 67 -4.55 1.26 21.69
C GLU A 67 -5.64 0.48 20.96
N ALA A 68 -5.68 0.54 19.62
CA ALA A 68 -6.62 -0.24 18.83
C ALA A 68 -6.48 -1.75 19.10
N ILE A 69 -5.25 -2.27 19.15
CA ILE A 69 -4.99 -3.68 19.46
C ILE A 69 -5.54 -4.05 20.84
N ALA A 70 -5.30 -3.23 21.86
CA ALA A 70 -5.80 -3.45 23.21
C ALA A 70 -7.34 -3.45 23.26
N ASP A 71 -7.96 -2.48 22.57
CA ASP A 71 -9.41 -2.29 22.56
C ASP A 71 -10.14 -3.40 21.82
N CYS A 72 -9.68 -3.78 20.64
CA CYS A 72 -10.24 -4.90 19.90
C CYS A 72 -10.05 -6.21 20.67
N SER A 73 -8.90 -6.41 21.29
CA SER A 73 -8.67 -7.59 22.15
C SER A 73 -9.66 -7.63 23.31
N ARG A 74 -9.99 -6.48 23.90
CA ARG A 74 -11.00 -6.39 24.96
C ARG A 74 -12.41 -6.65 24.44
N ALA A 75 -12.76 -6.13 23.27
CA ALA A 75 -14.04 -6.40 22.60
C ALA A 75 -14.22 -7.91 22.36
N MET A 76 -13.20 -8.57 21.81
CA MET A 76 -13.21 -10.01 21.52
C MET A 76 -13.31 -10.89 22.78
N GLN A 77 -12.73 -10.47 23.90
CA GLN A 77 -12.90 -11.16 25.19
C GLN A 77 -14.34 -11.10 25.70
N LEU A 78 -15.07 -10.04 25.39
CA LEU A 78 -16.46 -9.86 25.81
C LEU A 78 -17.45 -10.49 24.83
N ASP A 79 -17.17 -10.42 23.52
CA ASP A 79 -17.92 -11.05 22.45
C ASP A 79 -16.98 -11.43 21.28
N GLY A 80 -16.65 -12.71 21.19
CA GLY A 80 -15.78 -13.24 20.12
C GLY A 80 -16.50 -13.58 18.82
N ARG A 81 -17.81 -13.31 18.71
CA ARG A 81 -18.64 -13.68 17.55
C ARG A 81 -18.74 -12.60 16.48
N ARG A 82 -18.22 -11.40 16.74
CA ARG A 82 -18.22 -10.27 15.80
C ARG A 82 -16.90 -10.27 15.01
N PRO A 83 -16.91 -10.64 13.71
CA PRO A 83 -15.69 -10.70 12.91
C PRO A 83 -15.03 -9.32 12.77
N GLU A 84 -15.79 -8.23 12.88
CA GLU A 84 -15.29 -6.85 12.74
C GLU A 84 -14.19 -6.52 13.77
N HIS A 85 -14.27 -7.07 14.99
CA HIS A 85 -13.24 -6.85 16.00
C HIS A 85 -11.90 -7.48 15.59
N ARG A 86 -11.95 -8.66 14.95
CA ARG A 86 -10.74 -9.32 14.43
C ARG A 86 -10.19 -8.58 13.23
N LEU A 87 -11.04 -8.18 12.28
CA LEU A 87 -10.61 -7.42 11.10
C LEU A 87 -9.92 -6.10 11.50
N ASN A 88 -10.49 -5.36 12.45
CA ASN A 88 -9.89 -4.10 12.92
C ASN A 88 -8.59 -4.33 13.68
N ARG A 89 -8.49 -5.40 14.47
CA ARG A 89 -7.24 -5.78 15.12
C ARG A 89 -6.18 -6.21 14.11
N GLY A 90 -6.56 -6.98 13.09
CA GLY A 90 -5.72 -7.41 11.98
C GLY A 90 -5.07 -6.22 11.26
N ILE A 91 -5.85 -5.16 10.99
CA ILE A 91 -5.31 -3.91 10.42
C ILE A 91 -4.25 -3.28 11.33
N ALA A 92 -4.53 -3.14 12.63
CA ALA A 92 -3.58 -2.54 13.56
C ALA A 92 -2.31 -3.41 13.76
N LEU A 93 -2.46 -4.73 13.80
CA LEU A 93 -1.36 -5.69 13.86
C LEU A 93 -0.49 -5.63 12.60
N TYR A 94 -1.11 -5.55 11.42
CA TYR A 94 -0.41 -5.36 10.16
C TYR A 94 0.42 -4.05 10.17
N ARG A 95 -0.17 -2.95 10.62
CA ARG A 95 0.49 -1.63 10.69
C ARG A 95 1.67 -1.59 11.67
N THR A 96 1.64 -2.44 12.69
CA THR A 96 2.71 -2.58 13.69
C THR A 96 3.71 -3.68 13.36
N GLY A 97 3.57 -4.35 12.20
CA GLY A 97 4.47 -5.43 11.75
C GLY A 97 4.22 -6.79 12.39
N ASN A 98 3.14 -6.95 13.17
CA ASN A 98 2.75 -8.20 13.83
C ASN A 98 1.98 -9.11 12.85
N PHE A 99 2.62 -9.48 11.74
CA PHE A 99 1.98 -10.14 10.60
C PHE A 99 1.40 -11.53 10.92
N ALA A 100 2.05 -12.31 11.79
CA ALA A 100 1.57 -13.64 12.15
C ALA A 100 0.23 -13.59 12.90
N GLU A 101 0.06 -12.63 13.81
CA GLU A 101 -1.19 -12.43 14.54
C GLU A 101 -2.27 -11.82 13.65
N ALA A 102 -1.91 -10.88 12.76
CA ALA A 102 -2.83 -10.32 11.78
C ALA A 102 -3.41 -11.42 10.86
N LEU A 103 -2.54 -12.29 10.34
CA LEU A 103 -2.94 -13.43 9.51
C LEU A 103 -3.91 -14.37 10.24
N ALA A 104 -3.66 -14.65 11.52
CA ALA A 104 -4.53 -15.48 12.34
C ALA A 104 -5.90 -14.84 12.57
N ASP A 105 -5.94 -13.53 12.84
CA ASP A 105 -7.19 -12.80 13.04
C ASP A 105 -8.04 -12.72 11.77
N ASP A 106 -7.45 -12.36 10.64
CA ASP A 106 -8.17 -12.28 9.37
C ASP A 106 -8.67 -13.67 8.94
N THR A 107 -7.89 -14.73 9.19
CA THR A 107 -8.31 -16.11 8.90
C THR A 107 -9.50 -16.52 9.76
N GLU A 108 -9.47 -16.25 11.06
CA GLU A 108 -10.58 -16.57 11.95
C GLU A 108 -11.82 -15.69 11.66
N ALA A 109 -11.63 -14.44 11.26
CA ALA A 109 -12.74 -13.58 10.80
C ALA A 109 -13.45 -14.17 9.58
N LEU A 110 -12.70 -14.72 8.62
CA LEU A 110 -13.25 -15.39 7.44
C LEU A 110 -13.91 -16.73 7.74
N VAL A 111 -13.51 -17.43 8.81
CA VAL A 111 -14.26 -18.61 9.29
C VAL A 111 -15.65 -18.21 9.80
N GLN A 112 -15.76 -17.05 10.44
CA GLN A 112 -17.03 -16.54 10.99
C GLN A 112 -17.92 -15.92 9.91
N ASN A 113 -17.33 -15.21 8.95
CA ASN A 113 -18.03 -14.59 7.83
C ASN A 113 -17.24 -14.79 6.52
N PRO A 114 -17.49 -15.89 5.78
CA PRO A 114 -16.73 -16.25 4.59
C PRO A 114 -17.02 -15.37 3.37
N ASP A 115 -18.04 -14.51 3.42
CA ASP A 115 -18.44 -13.62 2.33
C ASP A 115 -17.98 -12.16 2.56
N ASP A 116 -17.16 -11.91 3.58
CA ASP A 116 -16.62 -10.57 3.86
C ASP A 116 -15.37 -10.28 3.02
N PHE A 117 -15.53 -9.49 1.95
CA PHE A 117 -14.41 -9.10 1.09
C PHE A 117 -13.25 -8.45 1.86
N ARG A 118 -13.54 -7.77 2.98
CA ARG A 118 -12.52 -7.07 3.80
C ARG A 118 -11.56 -8.06 4.45
N GLY A 119 -12.06 -9.23 4.87
CA GLY A 119 -11.21 -10.28 5.45
C GLY A 119 -10.22 -10.82 4.45
N TYR A 120 -10.65 -11.07 3.22
CA TYR A 120 -9.75 -11.48 2.15
C TYR A 120 -8.77 -10.37 1.78
N TYR A 121 -9.23 -9.12 1.64
CA TYR A 121 -8.35 -8.00 1.33
C TYR A 121 -7.27 -7.78 2.42
N ASN A 122 -7.64 -7.74 3.69
CA ASN A 122 -6.70 -7.61 4.81
C ASN A 122 -5.70 -8.77 4.84
N ARG A 123 -6.18 -10.01 4.69
CA ARG A 123 -5.30 -11.19 4.66
C ARG A 123 -4.34 -11.13 3.48
N GLY A 124 -4.81 -10.70 2.31
CA GLY A 124 -3.99 -10.49 1.11
C GLY A 124 -2.84 -9.51 1.37
N LEU A 125 -3.11 -8.37 2.03
CA LEU A 125 -2.09 -7.40 2.42
C LEU A 125 -1.03 -8.02 3.35
N VAL A 126 -1.47 -8.80 4.35
CA VAL A 126 -0.56 -9.51 5.26
C VAL A 126 0.29 -10.53 4.50
N GLN A 127 -0.30 -11.28 3.57
CA GLN A 127 0.42 -12.24 2.74
C GLN A 127 1.47 -11.58 1.84
N VAL A 128 1.19 -10.38 1.29
CA VAL A 128 2.21 -9.59 0.56
C VAL A 128 3.38 -9.23 1.47
N ALA A 129 3.12 -8.77 2.69
CA ALA A 129 4.17 -8.43 3.65
C ALA A 129 4.99 -9.65 4.09
N LEU A 130 4.39 -10.84 4.09
CA LEU A 130 5.07 -12.12 4.32
C LEU A 130 5.72 -12.71 3.06
N HIS A 131 5.68 -12.01 1.93
CA HIS A 131 6.18 -12.47 0.62
C HIS A 131 5.48 -13.72 0.05
N HIS A 132 4.28 -14.03 0.51
CA HIS A 132 3.44 -15.11 0.00
C HIS A 132 2.56 -14.63 -1.16
N PHE A 133 3.18 -14.19 -2.25
CA PHE A 133 2.49 -13.45 -3.32
C PHE A 133 1.35 -14.23 -3.99
N GLU A 134 1.49 -15.53 -4.23
CA GLU A 134 0.40 -16.33 -4.84
C GLU A 134 -0.81 -16.46 -3.90
N ALA A 135 -0.59 -16.58 -2.59
CA ALA A 135 -1.67 -16.60 -1.61
C ALA A 135 -2.37 -15.23 -1.52
N ALA A 136 -1.60 -14.14 -1.59
CA ALA A 136 -2.15 -12.79 -1.65
C ALA A 136 -3.02 -12.58 -2.90
N ILE A 137 -2.56 -13.05 -4.07
CA ILE A 137 -3.31 -12.94 -5.32
C ILE A 137 -4.65 -13.68 -5.22
N GLU A 138 -4.69 -14.87 -4.62
CA GLU A 138 -5.92 -15.61 -4.42
C GLU A 138 -6.88 -14.88 -3.48
N ASP A 139 -6.38 -14.36 -2.35
CA ASP A 139 -7.17 -13.56 -1.44
C ASP A 139 -7.74 -12.30 -2.11
N PHE A 140 -6.94 -11.57 -2.89
CA PHE A 140 -7.44 -10.42 -3.64
C PHE A 140 -8.44 -10.79 -4.74
N ASN A 141 -8.33 -11.97 -5.36
CA ASN A 141 -9.34 -12.48 -6.29
C ASN A 141 -10.69 -12.66 -5.59
N GLN A 142 -10.69 -13.28 -4.40
CA GLN A 142 -11.90 -13.46 -3.61
C GLN A 142 -12.49 -12.11 -3.16
N ALA A 143 -11.64 -11.19 -2.70
CA ALA A 143 -12.06 -9.84 -2.33
C ALA A 143 -12.76 -9.13 -3.51
N ALA A 144 -12.15 -9.14 -4.70
CA ALA A 144 -12.73 -8.51 -5.89
C ALA A 144 -14.05 -9.17 -6.34
N ALA A 145 -14.23 -10.47 -6.11
CA ALA A 145 -15.46 -11.18 -6.46
C ALA A 145 -16.62 -10.88 -5.51
N LEU A 146 -16.32 -10.50 -4.26
CA LEU A 146 -17.30 -10.28 -3.19
C LEU A 146 -17.76 -8.81 -3.04
N THR A 147 -17.18 -7.88 -3.78
CA THR A 147 -17.62 -6.48 -3.79
C THR A 147 -17.86 -5.96 -5.20
N SER A 148 -18.85 -5.08 -5.33
CA SER A 148 -19.10 -4.30 -6.54
C SER A 148 -18.94 -2.80 -6.30
N ASP A 149 -18.53 -2.41 -5.09
CA ASP A 149 -18.27 -1.02 -4.74
C ASP A 149 -16.98 -0.56 -5.46
N PRO A 150 -17.07 0.49 -6.32
CA PRO A 150 -15.91 0.98 -7.07
C PRO A 150 -14.75 1.42 -6.18
N THR A 151 -15.03 1.98 -4.99
CA THR A 151 -14.00 2.55 -4.13
C THR A 151 -12.99 1.50 -3.65
N PRO A 152 -13.37 0.41 -2.94
CA PRO A 152 -12.43 -0.64 -2.57
C PRO A 152 -11.92 -1.44 -3.77
N LEU A 153 -12.66 -1.52 -4.88
CA LEU A 153 -12.20 -2.24 -6.07
C LEU A 153 -10.92 -1.62 -6.67
N ILE A 154 -10.78 -0.29 -6.64
CA ILE A 154 -9.55 0.38 -7.07
C ILE A 154 -8.34 -0.15 -6.27
N ASP A 155 -8.50 -0.22 -4.95
CA ASP A 155 -7.43 -0.69 -4.06
C ASP A 155 -7.13 -2.17 -4.25
N ILE A 156 -8.16 -3.01 -4.33
CA ILE A 156 -8.01 -4.45 -4.55
C ILE A 156 -7.28 -4.73 -5.87
N TYR A 157 -7.65 -4.06 -6.96
CA TYR A 157 -6.97 -4.24 -8.24
C TYR A 157 -5.53 -3.75 -8.19
N ASP A 158 -5.27 -2.58 -7.63
CA ASP A 158 -3.90 -2.07 -7.54
C ASP A 158 -2.99 -2.98 -6.68
N ASP A 159 -3.44 -3.41 -5.50
CA ASP A 159 -2.65 -4.30 -4.63
C ASP A 159 -2.50 -5.72 -5.20
N ARG A 160 -3.51 -6.22 -5.93
CA ARG A 160 -3.37 -7.50 -6.67
C ARG A 160 -2.40 -7.38 -7.82
N GLY A 161 -2.44 -6.27 -8.56
CA GLY A 161 -1.52 -5.98 -9.65
C GLY A 161 -0.08 -5.91 -9.14
N LEU A 162 0.11 -5.26 -8.00
CA LEU A 162 1.39 -5.24 -7.30
C LEU A 162 1.84 -6.64 -6.87
N ALA A 163 0.98 -7.44 -6.23
CA ALA A 163 1.33 -8.80 -5.82
C ALA A 163 1.76 -9.65 -7.03
N LYS A 164 1.07 -9.52 -8.17
CA LYS A 164 1.47 -10.12 -9.45
C LYS A 164 2.81 -9.61 -9.96
N LEU A 165 3.12 -8.32 -9.82
CA LEU A 165 4.41 -7.75 -10.20
C LEU A 165 5.55 -8.36 -9.35
N MET A 166 5.34 -8.50 -8.05
CA MET A 166 6.28 -9.14 -7.11
C MET A 166 6.43 -10.65 -7.38
N ALA A 167 5.38 -11.30 -7.86
CA ALA A 167 5.41 -12.67 -8.37
C ALA A 167 6.02 -12.81 -9.78
N ALA A 168 6.65 -11.75 -10.32
CA ALA A 168 7.24 -11.71 -11.65
C ALA A 168 6.23 -11.97 -12.80
N GLN A 169 4.98 -11.53 -12.64
CA GLN A 169 3.90 -11.62 -13.63
C GLN A 169 3.50 -10.22 -14.17
N PRO A 170 4.40 -9.43 -14.78
CA PRO A 170 4.17 -8.02 -15.08
C PRO A 170 3.03 -7.76 -16.09
N GLN A 171 2.77 -8.66 -17.03
CA GLN A 171 1.65 -8.53 -17.97
C GLN A 171 0.30 -8.65 -17.26
N LYS A 172 0.18 -9.56 -16.29
CA LYS A 172 -1.05 -9.69 -15.51
C LYS A 172 -1.20 -8.56 -14.49
N ALA A 173 -0.09 -8.02 -14.00
CA ALA A 173 -0.08 -6.82 -13.16
C ALA A 173 -0.65 -5.61 -13.92
N LEU A 174 -0.21 -5.39 -15.16
CA LEU A 174 -0.73 -4.32 -16.02
C LEU A 174 -2.24 -4.41 -16.20
N GLN A 175 -2.78 -5.61 -16.41
CA GLN A 175 -4.24 -5.80 -16.53
C GLN A 175 -4.98 -5.33 -15.28
N ASP A 176 -4.46 -5.59 -14.09
CA ASP A 176 -5.09 -5.14 -12.85
C ASP A 176 -4.98 -3.62 -12.68
N PHE A 177 -3.81 -3.03 -12.99
CA PHE A 177 -3.68 -1.57 -12.96
C PHE A 177 -4.60 -0.89 -13.99
N ASP A 178 -4.77 -1.48 -15.17
CA ASP A 178 -5.75 -1.02 -16.17
C ASP A 178 -7.19 -1.08 -15.62
N GLN A 179 -7.53 -2.12 -14.85
CA GLN A 179 -8.83 -2.21 -14.18
C GLN A 179 -9.03 -1.11 -13.13
N ALA A 180 -8.00 -0.83 -12.31
CA ALA A 180 -8.05 0.27 -11.34
C ALA A 180 -8.20 1.63 -12.05
N LEU A 181 -7.43 1.88 -13.10
CA LEU A 181 -7.45 3.12 -13.89
C LEU A 181 -8.72 3.29 -14.74
N ALA A 182 -9.40 2.19 -15.09
CA ALA A 182 -10.70 2.25 -15.72
C ALA A 182 -11.79 2.75 -14.75
N ILE A 183 -11.64 2.51 -13.45
CA ILE A 183 -12.53 3.03 -12.41
C ILE A 183 -12.17 4.49 -12.09
N ASP A 184 -10.88 4.74 -11.84
CA ASP A 184 -10.34 6.08 -11.59
C ASP A 184 -9.05 6.34 -12.38
N SER A 185 -9.21 7.01 -13.52
CA SER A 185 -8.10 7.35 -14.43
C SER A 185 -7.06 8.31 -13.84
N GLN A 186 -7.36 8.95 -12.70
CA GLN A 186 -6.46 9.88 -12.01
C GLN A 186 -5.91 9.29 -10.72
N ASN A 187 -6.10 8.00 -10.47
CA ASN A 187 -5.54 7.35 -9.30
C ASN A 187 -4.00 7.34 -9.39
N ILE A 188 -3.37 8.18 -8.55
CA ILE A 188 -1.92 8.41 -8.54
C ILE A 188 -1.15 7.10 -8.31
N ARG A 189 -1.64 6.25 -7.40
CA ARG A 189 -0.97 4.99 -7.03
C ARG A 189 -1.01 4.00 -8.20
N ALA A 190 -2.18 3.80 -8.79
CA ALA A 190 -2.35 2.93 -9.95
C ALA A 190 -1.56 3.42 -11.16
N LEU A 191 -1.52 4.74 -11.44
CA LEU A 191 -0.67 5.30 -12.50
C LEU A 191 0.82 5.05 -12.25
N PHE A 192 1.29 5.28 -11.02
CA PHE A 192 2.69 5.05 -10.67
C PHE A 192 3.07 3.57 -10.81
N ASN A 193 2.21 2.66 -10.34
CA ASN A 193 2.43 1.23 -10.42
C ASN A 193 2.35 0.70 -11.86
N HIS A 194 1.39 1.19 -12.65
CA HIS A 194 1.29 0.91 -14.09
C HIS A 194 2.57 1.36 -14.81
N GLY A 195 3.05 2.58 -14.56
CA GLY A 195 4.30 3.08 -15.13
C GLY A 195 5.52 2.26 -14.70
N CYS A 196 5.55 1.77 -13.46
CA CYS A 196 6.59 0.87 -12.99
C CYS A 196 6.57 -0.49 -13.72
N ALA A 197 5.40 -1.08 -13.93
CA ALA A 197 5.24 -2.33 -14.66
C ALA A 197 5.57 -2.17 -16.15
N CYS A 198 5.17 -1.06 -16.77
CA CYS A 198 5.57 -0.70 -18.14
C CYS A 198 7.10 -0.62 -18.28
N HIS A 199 7.80 0.01 -17.33
CA HIS A 199 9.26 0.04 -17.35
C HIS A 199 9.87 -1.37 -17.23
N GLN A 200 9.39 -2.22 -16.30
CA GLN A 200 9.87 -3.60 -16.18
C GLN A 200 9.67 -4.43 -17.47
N MET A 201 8.63 -4.08 -18.24
CA MET A 201 8.31 -4.66 -19.54
C MET A 201 9.08 -4.06 -20.72
N GLY A 202 9.91 -3.04 -20.50
CA GLY A 202 10.60 -2.31 -21.56
C GLY A 202 9.70 -1.36 -22.37
N ARG A 203 8.46 -1.13 -21.93
CA ARG A 203 7.53 -0.15 -22.51
C ARG A 203 7.86 1.25 -22.00
N LEU A 204 9.03 1.77 -22.40
CA LEU A 204 9.62 2.97 -21.80
C LEU A 204 8.80 4.24 -22.04
N ASN A 205 8.18 4.39 -23.21
CA ASN A 205 7.33 5.55 -23.52
C ASN A 205 6.03 5.55 -22.72
N ASP A 206 5.41 4.38 -22.54
CA ASP A 206 4.20 4.22 -21.75
C ASP A 206 4.50 4.55 -20.28
N ALA A 207 5.61 4.01 -19.75
CA ALA A 207 6.09 4.34 -18.42
C ALA A 207 6.34 5.85 -18.24
N LEU A 208 6.97 6.52 -19.19
CA LEU A 208 7.15 7.98 -19.13
C LEU A 208 5.83 8.73 -19.12
N THR A 209 4.84 8.26 -19.89
CA THR A 209 3.51 8.88 -19.98
C THR A 209 2.82 8.84 -18.63
N ASP A 210 2.78 7.67 -17.98
CA ASP A 210 2.14 7.50 -16.68
C ASP A 210 2.86 8.31 -15.59
N LEU A 211 4.19 8.25 -15.56
CA LEU A 211 4.98 9.00 -14.58
C LEU A 211 4.85 10.51 -14.77
N ASN A 212 4.69 11.00 -16.00
CA ASN A 212 4.38 12.41 -16.23
C ASN A 212 2.98 12.76 -15.71
N GLN A 213 1.99 11.90 -15.93
CA GLN A 213 0.63 12.10 -15.43
C GLN A 213 0.60 12.15 -13.90
N VAL A 214 1.35 11.27 -13.22
CA VAL A 214 1.49 11.34 -11.76
C VAL A 214 2.03 12.69 -11.31
N LEU A 215 3.05 13.24 -11.97
CA LEU A 215 3.64 14.53 -11.58
C LEU A 215 2.78 15.75 -11.95
N ILE A 216 1.82 15.58 -12.86
CA ILE A 216 0.77 16.59 -13.10
C ILE A 216 -0.23 16.60 -11.93
N LEU A 217 -0.58 15.42 -11.41
CA LEU A 217 -1.56 15.26 -10.32
C LEU A 217 -0.96 15.54 -8.94
N ASP A 218 0.27 15.10 -8.70
CA ASP A 218 1.05 15.35 -7.50
C ASP A 218 2.49 15.78 -7.87
N PRO A 219 2.71 17.10 -8.02
CA PRO A 219 4.03 17.66 -8.28
C PRO A 219 5.04 17.44 -7.15
N GLY A 220 4.60 16.95 -5.98
CA GLY A 220 5.44 16.62 -4.84
C GLY A 220 5.87 15.16 -4.79
N HIS A 221 5.45 14.30 -5.73
CA HIS A 221 5.69 12.86 -5.63
C HIS A 221 7.16 12.48 -5.88
N ALA A 222 7.97 12.49 -4.82
CA ALA A 222 9.42 12.28 -4.86
C ALA A 222 9.82 10.98 -5.58
N ARG A 223 9.08 9.90 -5.34
CA ARG A 223 9.32 8.58 -5.93
C ARG A 223 9.09 8.57 -7.44
N THR A 224 8.14 9.36 -7.95
CA THR A 224 7.94 9.48 -9.40
C THR A 224 9.08 10.22 -10.06
N TYR A 225 9.57 11.32 -9.46
CA TYR A 225 10.77 11.97 -9.96
C TYR A 225 11.97 11.02 -9.99
N LEU A 226 12.22 10.30 -8.89
CA LEU A 226 13.28 9.28 -8.87
C LEU A 226 13.12 8.27 -10.02
N LYS A 227 11.93 7.68 -10.16
CA LYS A 227 11.64 6.67 -11.19
C LYS A 227 11.79 7.23 -12.61
N ARG A 228 11.27 8.43 -12.87
CA ARG A 228 11.36 9.11 -14.17
C ARG A 228 12.80 9.51 -14.49
N GLY A 229 13.56 9.96 -13.50
CA GLY A 229 14.98 10.30 -13.66
C GLY A 229 15.84 9.09 -14.05
N LEU A 230 15.62 7.94 -13.38
CA LEU A 230 16.24 6.66 -13.75
C LEU A 230 15.90 6.24 -15.18
N LEU A 231 14.64 6.42 -15.60
CA LEU A 231 14.15 6.10 -16.94
C LEU A 231 14.69 7.04 -18.02
N ARG A 232 14.72 8.35 -17.77
CA ARG A 232 15.32 9.34 -18.69
C ARG A 232 16.80 9.07 -18.92
N ARG A 233 17.54 8.73 -17.86
CA ARG A 233 18.94 8.32 -17.97
C ARG A 233 19.12 7.07 -18.83
N SER A 234 18.27 6.06 -18.69
CA SER A 234 18.36 4.84 -19.52
C SER A 234 18.05 5.10 -20.99
N LEU A 235 17.26 6.13 -21.28
CA LEU A 235 16.96 6.65 -22.62
C LEU A 235 18.04 7.62 -23.16
N GLY A 236 19.09 7.91 -22.40
CA GLY A 236 20.18 8.80 -22.80
C GLY A 236 19.99 10.28 -22.43
N ASP A 237 18.85 10.67 -21.86
CA ASP A 237 18.61 12.01 -21.34
C ASP A 237 19.24 12.15 -19.94
N GLN A 238 20.56 12.34 -19.93
CA GLN A 238 21.32 12.50 -18.69
C GLN A 238 20.93 13.78 -17.93
N GLY A 239 20.69 14.88 -18.65
CA GLY A 239 20.34 16.17 -18.06
C GLY A 239 18.99 16.14 -17.38
N GLY A 240 17.96 15.65 -18.07
CA GLY A 240 16.63 15.47 -17.48
C GLY A 240 16.61 14.43 -16.37
N GLY A 241 17.44 13.39 -16.46
CA GLY A 241 17.64 12.41 -15.39
C GLY A 241 18.15 13.03 -14.09
N VAL A 242 19.21 13.85 -14.17
CA VAL A 242 19.78 14.56 -13.00
C VAL A 242 18.81 15.59 -12.43
N ALA A 243 18.12 16.34 -13.30
CA ALA A 243 17.11 17.32 -12.86
C ALA A 243 15.97 16.66 -12.08
N ASP A 244 15.47 15.50 -12.55
CA ASP A 244 14.47 14.74 -11.82
C ASP A 244 15.00 14.23 -10.48
N LEU A 245 16.24 13.73 -10.40
CA LEU A 245 16.81 13.31 -9.11
C LEU A 245 16.96 14.47 -8.11
N GLN A 246 17.32 15.67 -8.58
CA GLN A 246 17.37 16.86 -7.72
C GLN A 246 15.99 17.17 -7.14
N GLN A 247 14.98 17.20 -8.00
CA GLN A 247 13.59 17.43 -7.58
C GLN A 247 13.09 16.33 -6.62
N ALA A 248 13.47 15.07 -6.88
CA ALA A 248 13.16 13.95 -5.98
C ALA A 248 13.76 14.16 -4.59
N ALA A 249 15.02 14.62 -4.50
CA ALA A 249 15.69 14.89 -3.23
C ALA A 249 15.00 16.01 -2.45
N ASP A 250 14.66 17.12 -3.12
CA ASP A 250 13.97 18.26 -2.52
C ASP A 250 12.60 17.86 -1.98
N CYS A 251 11.81 17.13 -2.78
CA CYS A 251 10.51 16.60 -2.37
C CYS A 251 10.66 15.65 -1.16
N ALA A 252 11.58 14.67 -1.21
CA ALA A 252 11.80 13.73 -0.12
C ALA A 252 12.23 14.43 1.18
N GLN A 253 13.06 15.47 1.09
CA GLN A 253 13.46 16.28 2.24
C GLN A 253 12.26 16.99 2.86
N SER A 254 11.44 17.65 2.03
CA SER A 254 10.26 18.39 2.48
C SER A 254 9.21 17.50 3.18
N GLN A 255 9.14 16.23 2.77
CA GLN A 255 8.23 15.21 3.33
C GLN A 255 8.82 14.45 4.52
N GLY A 256 10.08 14.72 4.90
CA GLY A 256 10.75 14.00 5.99
C GLY A 256 11.12 12.55 5.64
N GLU A 257 11.09 12.15 4.37
CA GLU A 257 11.53 10.83 3.91
C GLU A 257 13.07 10.74 3.88
N GLN A 258 13.69 10.76 5.06
CA GLN A 258 15.15 10.85 5.23
C GLN A 258 15.92 9.75 4.49
N HIS A 259 15.42 8.51 4.53
CA HIS A 259 16.04 7.38 3.84
C HIS A 259 16.01 7.54 2.32
N LEU A 260 14.87 7.93 1.76
CA LEU A 260 14.74 8.19 0.32
C LEU A 260 15.65 9.36 -0.09
N HIS A 261 15.63 10.46 0.68
CA HIS A 261 16.46 11.62 0.42
C HIS A 261 17.96 11.26 0.38
N HIS A 262 18.46 10.57 1.41
CA HIS A 262 19.86 10.14 1.47
C HIS A 262 20.24 9.21 0.31
N TYR A 263 19.35 8.28 -0.04
CA TYR A 263 19.53 7.39 -1.17
C TYR A 263 19.67 8.16 -2.49
N ILE A 264 18.79 9.14 -2.73
CA ILE A 264 18.83 9.98 -3.94
C ILE A 264 20.13 10.80 -4.01
N LEU A 265 20.59 11.37 -2.89
CA LEU A 265 21.86 12.10 -2.86
C LEU A 265 23.05 11.21 -3.21
N THR A 266 23.02 9.95 -2.77
CA THR A 266 24.05 8.98 -3.13
C THR A 266 24.07 8.73 -4.64
N LEU A 267 22.90 8.52 -5.26
CA LEU A 267 22.78 8.39 -6.71
C LEU A 267 23.27 9.64 -7.47
N LEU A 268 22.91 10.84 -7.00
CA LEU A 268 23.34 12.09 -7.60
C LEU A 268 24.86 12.23 -7.61
N ASN A 269 25.51 11.91 -6.48
CA ASN A 269 26.97 11.93 -6.37
C ASN A 269 27.63 10.94 -7.34
N GLU A 270 27.08 9.73 -7.48
CA GLU A 270 27.57 8.74 -8.45
C GLU A 270 27.45 9.24 -9.90
N TRP A 271 26.38 9.98 -10.21
CA TRP A 271 26.11 10.43 -11.58
C TRP A 271 26.89 11.67 -11.99
N GLN A 272 27.27 12.50 -11.02
CA GLN A 272 28.03 13.73 -11.23
C GLN A 272 29.55 13.53 -11.11
N SER A 273 30.00 12.40 -10.55
CA SER A 273 31.41 12.07 -10.46
C SER A 273 31.99 11.78 -11.85
N PRO A 274 33.10 12.41 -12.27
CA PRO A 274 33.74 12.10 -13.55
C PRO A 274 34.25 10.65 -13.51
N VAL A 275 33.88 9.84 -14.50
CA VAL A 275 34.41 8.48 -14.67
C VAL A 275 35.93 8.59 -14.81
N THR A 276 36.65 8.23 -13.75
CA THR A 276 38.11 8.16 -13.80
C THR A 276 38.46 6.98 -14.72
N THR A 277 38.74 7.28 -15.98
CA THR A 277 39.28 6.30 -16.91
C THR A 277 40.70 5.99 -16.46
N MET A 278 40.89 4.84 -15.79
CA MET A 278 42.22 4.29 -15.63
C MET A 278 42.68 3.86 -17.03
N GLY A 279 43.64 4.61 -17.58
CA GLY A 279 44.29 4.33 -18.85
C GLY A 279 45.24 3.14 -18.79
#